data_AF-A0A160P653-F1
#
_entry.id   AF-A0A160P653-F1
#
_cell.length_a   1.000
_cell.length_b   1.000
_cell.length_c   1.000
_cell.angle_alpha   90.00
_cell.angle_beta   90.00
_cell.angle_gamma   90.00
#
_symmetry.space_group_name_H-M   'P 1'
#
loop_
_entity.id
_entity.type
_entity.pdbx_description
1 polymer ?
#
loop_
_entity_poly.entity_id
_entity_poly.type
_entity_poly.pdbx_seq_one_letter_code
_entity_poly.pdbx_strand_id
1 'polypeptide(L)'
;MTRRDEAADLVVIKVPKTTVRVLGQPCTYYPVRGRTEGRYVGSTAVLGTGAEEHAWRTAAERFDAALLEARRAHTRGARWARRRAERRCLEALTAAENDYAPVRDVIERRYAEVEARRRVWGWAVVEAVPPRDEIYVYRHDVPGTEPAPGPSSTHPLRSEEPLSARGLERELYRLGDVHGLTDVRWEDGATERVRDECALPDEPGAFEAWWSEFTERGWRSSREVPLPDAPPPRPSPAPDSGGGTRAGRRHRGPERDYDGVGEGHGGYGGGFFGGY
;
A
#
# COMPACT_ATOMS: atom_id res chain seq x y z
N MET A 1 -30.83 -15.08 -22.05
CA MET A 1 -29.48 -15.66 -21.91
C MET A 1 -28.90 -15.18 -20.60
N THR A 2 -29.07 -15.99 -19.56
CA THR A 2 -28.59 -15.75 -18.21
C THR A 2 -27.08 -16.01 -18.16
N ARG A 3 -26.30 -14.97 -17.82
CA ARG A 3 -24.93 -15.14 -17.34
C ARG A 3 -25.01 -15.94 -16.05
N ARG A 4 -24.89 -17.26 -16.14
CA ARG A 4 -24.40 -18.05 -15.01
C ARG A 4 -22.94 -17.68 -14.92
N ASP A 5 -22.65 -16.73 -14.04
CA ASP A 5 -21.31 -16.59 -13.47
C ASP A 5 -20.97 -17.96 -12.90
N GLU A 6 -20.13 -18.71 -13.61
CA GLU A 6 -19.40 -19.82 -13.03
C GLU A 6 -18.60 -19.20 -11.90
N ALA A 7 -19.14 -19.27 -10.68
CA ALA A 7 -18.37 -19.08 -9.48
C ALA A 7 -17.29 -20.14 -9.52
N ALA A 8 -16.13 -19.80 -10.09
CA ALA A 8 -15.00 -20.70 -10.17
C ALA A 8 -14.74 -21.17 -8.75
N ASP A 9 -14.83 -22.48 -8.52
CA ASP A 9 -14.67 -23.08 -7.20
C ASP A 9 -13.33 -22.62 -6.61
N LEU A 10 -13.41 -21.70 -5.64
CA LEU A 10 -12.24 -21.18 -4.96
C LEU A 10 -11.69 -22.28 -4.04
N VAL A 11 -10.41 -22.57 -4.21
CA VAL A 11 -9.63 -23.53 -3.43
C VAL A 11 -8.55 -22.82 -2.63
N VAL A 12 -8.19 -23.40 -1.48
CA VAL A 12 -7.03 -22.97 -0.70
C VAL A 12 -5.79 -23.67 -1.26
N ILE A 13 -4.85 -22.88 -1.79
CA ILE A 13 -3.63 -23.35 -2.44
C ILE A 13 -2.46 -23.13 -1.48
N LYS A 14 -1.79 -24.22 -1.09
CA LYS A 14 -0.62 -24.16 -0.19
C LYS A 14 0.64 -23.80 -0.97
N VAL A 15 1.19 -22.61 -0.70
CA VAL A 15 2.33 -22.00 -1.41
C VAL A 15 3.37 -21.47 -0.40
N PRO A 16 4.05 -22.32 0.38
CA PRO A 16 5.06 -21.86 1.35
C PRO A 16 6.19 -21.09 0.66
N LYS A 17 6.60 -19.97 1.27
CA LYS A 17 7.78 -19.21 0.82
C LYS A 17 9.05 -20.03 1.03
N THR A 18 9.84 -20.18 -0.03
CA THR A 18 11.11 -20.92 -0.01
C THR A 18 12.21 -20.04 -0.56
N THR A 19 13.23 -19.76 0.25
CA THR A 19 14.43 -19.03 -0.18
C THR A 19 15.62 -19.98 -0.21
N VAL A 20 16.25 -20.11 -1.36
CA VAL A 20 17.46 -20.91 -1.57
C VAL A 20 18.62 -19.99 -1.96
N ARG A 21 19.86 -20.41 -1.69
CA ARG A 21 21.05 -19.72 -2.20
C ARG A 21 21.67 -20.52 -3.34
N VAL A 22 21.85 -19.88 -4.49
CA VAL A 22 22.58 -20.44 -5.64
C VAL A 22 23.75 -19.51 -5.92
N LEU A 23 24.98 -20.02 -5.80
CA LEU A 23 26.21 -19.23 -5.98
C LEU A 23 26.28 -17.97 -5.10
N GLY A 24 25.67 -18.01 -3.91
CA GLY A 24 25.62 -16.87 -2.99
C GLY A 24 24.49 -15.88 -3.24
N GLN A 25 23.76 -15.99 -4.37
CA GLN A 25 22.57 -15.18 -4.63
C GLN A 25 21.33 -15.82 -4.00
N PRO A 26 20.52 -15.06 -3.24
CA PRO A 26 19.24 -15.54 -2.72
C PRO A 26 18.19 -15.60 -3.85
N CYS A 27 17.46 -16.70 -3.92
CA CYS A 27 16.36 -16.91 -4.86
C CYS A 27 15.13 -17.34 -4.07
N THR A 28 14.05 -16.56 -4.17
CA THR A 28 12.79 -16.82 -3.47
C THR A 28 11.71 -17.25 -4.44
N TYR A 29 11.06 -18.38 -4.14
CA TYR A 29 9.95 -18.93 -4.92
C TYR A 29 8.95 -19.64 -3.99
N TYR A 30 7.79 -20.03 -4.54
CA TYR A 30 6.67 -20.58 -3.77
C TYR A 30 6.25 -21.95 -4.30
N PRO A 31 6.86 -23.06 -3.83
CA PRO A 31 6.46 -24.40 -4.26
C PRO A 31 4.99 -24.71 -3.92
N VAL A 32 4.22 -25.13 -4.91
CA VAL A 32 2.78 -25.43 -4.76
C VAL A 32 2.61 -26.89 -4.34
N ARG A 33 2.32 -27.13 -3.04
CA ARG A 33 2.30 -28.49 -2.44
C ARG A 33 0.96 -29.22 -2.51
N GLY A 34 -0.06 -28.63 -3.14
CA GLY A 34 -1.39 -29.22 -3.29
C GLY A 34 -2.50 -28.46 -2.58
N ARG A 35 -3.74 -28.99 -2.68
CA ARG A 35 -4.93 -28.48 -1.99
C ARG A 35 -4.92 -28.92 -0.54
N THR A 36 -5.41 -28.07 0.34
CA THR A 36 -5.75 -28.46 1.71
C THR A 36 -7.26 -28.42 1.89
N GLU A 37 -7.82 -29.44 2.52
CA GLU A 37 -9.25 -29.50 2.87
C GLU A 37 -9.63 -28.51 4.00
N GLY A 38 -8.65 -27.80 4.57
CA GLY A 38 -8.86 -26.81 5.62
C GLY A 38 -9.13 -25.40 5.09
N ARG A 39 -9.99 -24.66 5.80
CA ARG A 39 -10.23 -23.21 5.59
C ARG A 39 -9.06 -22.30 6.03
N TYR A 40 -7.91 -22.87 6.39
CA TYR A 40 -6.81 -22.10 6.94
C TYR A 40 -6.01 -21.42 5.84
N VAL A 41 -6.34 -20.15 5.60
CA VAL A 41 -5.51 -19.23 4.83
C VAL A 41 -4.59 -18.56 5.85
N GLY A 42 -3.32 -18.95 5.86
CA GLY A 42 -2.28 -18.38 6.73
C GLY A 42 -1.03 -18.06 5.93
N SER A 43 0.11 -17.85 6.57
CA SER A 43 1.40 -17.48 5.95
C SER A 43 1.97 -18.45 4.90
N THR A 44 1.27 -19.56 4.62
CA THR A 44 1.65 -20.57 3.62
C THR A 44 0.53 -20.94 2.66
N ALA A 45 -0.59 -20.22 2.64
CA ALA A 45 -1.70 -20.51 1.74
C ALA A 45 -2.41 -19.26 1.23
N VAL A 46 -2.90 -19.34 -0.02
CA VAL A 46 -3.70 -18.29 -0.67
C VAL A 46 -4.96 -18.89 -1.28
N LEU A 47 -6.01 -18.08 -1.45
CA LEU A 47 -7.19 -18.50 -2.21
C LEU A 47 -6.90 -18.39 -3.71
N GLY A 48 -7.41 -19.33 -4.50
CA GLY A 48 -7.35 -19.28 -5.96
C GLY A 48 -8.24 -20.30 -6.63
N THR A 49 -8.16 -20.40 -7.95
CA THR A 49 -8.91 -21.39 -8.73
C THR A 49 -8.08 -22.65 -8.96
N GLY A 50 -8.74 -23.75 -9.33
CA GLY A 50 -8.02 -24.98 -9.74
C GLY A 50 -7.11 -24.78 -10.96
N ALA A 51 -7.47 -23.86 -11.86
CA ALA A 51 -6.63 -23.50 -13.01
C ALA A 51 -5.36 -22.75 -12.58
N GLU A 52 -5.51 -21.80 -11.64
CA GLU A 52 -4.37 -21.06 -11.06
C GLU A 52 -3.43 -22.00 -10.31
N GLU A 53 -3.96 -22.91 -9.48
CA GLU A 53 -3.17 -23.93 -8.80
C GLU A 53 -2.31 -24.73 -9.80
N HIS A 54 -2.92 -25.21 -10.89
CA HIS A 54 -2.20 -25.99 -11.89
C HIS A 54 -1.13 -25.16 -12.61
N ALA A 55 -1.45 -23.92 -13.00
CA ALA A 55 -0.52 -23.01 -13.64
C ALA A 55 0.67 -22.67 -12.72
N TRP A 56 0.41 -22.33 -11.46
CA TRP A 56 1.45 -22.01 -10.48
C TRP A 56 2.30 -23.22 -10.13
N ARG A 57 1.70 -24.41 -9.99
CA ARG A 57 2.46 -25.66 -9.78
C ARG A 57 3.40 -25.91 -10.95
N THR A 58 2.91 -25.80 -12.18
CA THR A 58 3.72 -26.00 -13.39
C THR A 58 4.88 -24.99 -13.44
N ALA A 59 4.64 -23.73 -13.08
CA ALA A 59 5.69 -22.72 -13.02
C ALA A 59 6.73 -23.01 -11.93
N ALA A 60 6.29 -23.41 -10.73
CA ALA A 60 7.18 -23.79 -9.64
C ALA A 60 8.03 -25.02 -9.96
N GLU A 61 7.44 -26.04 -10.60
CA GLU A 61 8.16 -27.24 -11.05
C GLU A 61 9.22 -26.91 -12.13
N ARG A 62 8.92 -26.00 -13.06
CA ARG A 62 9.90 -25.50 -14.04
C ARG A 62 11.05 -24.75 -13.35
N PHE A 63 10.73 -23.91 -12.37
CA PHE A 63 11.74 -23.21 -11.58
C PHE A 63 12.65 -24.18 -10.80
N ASP A 64 12.06 -25.18 -10.14
CA ASP A 64 12.80 -26.25 -9.44
C ASP A 64 13.71 -27.03 -10.39
N ALA A 65 13.23 -27.35 -11.59
CA ALA A 65 14.04 -28.04 -12.60
C ALA A 65 15.23 -27.18 -13.05
N ALA A 66 15.03 -25.89 -13.28
CA ALA A 66 16.08 -24.94 -13.63
C ALA A 66 17.11 -24.78 -12.51
N LEU A 67 16.69 -24.70 -11.24
CA LEU A 67 17.59 -24.69 -10.08
C LEU A 67 18.46 -25.94 -10.01
N LEU A 68 17.88 -27.13 -10.26
CA LEU A 68 18.62 -28.39 -10.27
C LEU A 68 19.62 -28.45 -11.42
N GLU A 69 19.24 -27.99 -12.61
CA GLU A 69 20.13 -27.90 -13.77
C GLU A 69 21.31 -26.95 -13.50
N ALA A 70 21.03 -25.77 -12.97
CA ALA A 70 22.02 -24.77 -12.58
C ALA A 70 23.06 -25.34 -11.58
N ARG A 71 22.59 -26.05 -10.54
CA ARG A 71 23.46 -26.74 -9.55
C ARG A 71 24.31 -27.85 -10.18
N ARG A 72 23.74 -28.63 -11.11
CA ARG A 72 24.46 -29.71 -11.83
C ARG A 72 25.52 -29.13 -12.79
N ALA A 73 25.24 -28.00 -13.42
CA ALA A 73 26.20 -27.34 -14.31
C ALA A 73 27.43 -26.83 -13.54
N HIS A 74 27.25 -26.36 -12.30
CA HIS A 74 28.35 -25.88 -11.46
C HIS A 74 29.28 -26.99 -10.95
N THR A 75 28.78 -28.20 -10.74
CA THR A 75 29.54 -29.33 -10.15
C THR A 75 30.47 -30.04 -11.15
N ARG A 76 30.36 -29.78 -12.46
CA ARG A 76 31.18 -30.42 -13.51
C ARG A 76 32.24 -29.48 -14.09
N GLY A 77 33.51 -29.59 -13.66
CA GLY A 77 34.68 -29.15 -14.46
C GLY A 77 35.83 -28.41 -13.75
N ALA A 78 37.04 -28.55 -14.31
CA ALA A 78 38.30 -27.94 -13.86
C ALA A 78 38.25 -26.40 -13.75
N ARG A 79 39.14 -25.79 -12.95
CA ARG A 79 39.12 -24.38 -12.51
C ARG A 79 38.85 -23.32 -13.60
N TRP A 80 39.22 -23.56 -14.87
CA TRP A 80 38.95 -22.65 -16.00
C TRP A 80 37.54 -22.77 -16.61
N ALA A 81 36.90 -23.94 -16.49
CA ALA A 81 35.50 -24.15 -16.86
C ALA A 81 34.53 -23.52 -15.84
N ARG A 82 35.00 -23.23 -14.63
CA ARG A 82 34.20 -22.71 -13.51
C ARG A 82 33.53 -21.37 -13.84
N ARG A 83 34.25 -20.39 -14.40
CA ARG A 83 33.67 -19.06 -14.74
C ARG A 83 32.59 -19.14 -15.82
N ARG A 84 32.76 -19.99 -16.84
CA ARG A 84 31.72 -20.20 -17.87
C ARG A 84 30.53 -21.00 -17.32
N ALA A 85 30.78 -21.97 -16.44
CA ALA A 85 29.72 -22.71 -15.76
C ALA A 85 28.92 -21.82 -14.80
N GLU A 86 29.61 -20.95 -14.05
CA GLU A 86 29.01 -19.93 -13.19
C GLU A 86 28.17 -18.94 -13.99
N ARG A 87 28.70 -18.39 -15.09
CA ARG A 87 27.93 -17.49 -15.96
C ARG A 87 26.66 -18.15 -16.51
N ARG A 88 26.76 -19.38 -17.03
CA ARG A 88 25.58 -20.12 -17.51
C ARG A 88 24.58 -20.44 -16.40
N CYS A 89 25.08 -20.74 -15.21
CA CYS A 89 24.26 -20.97 -14.01
C CYS A 89 23.46 -19.70 -13.65
N LEU A 90 24.13 -18.54 -13.64
CA LEU A 90 23.50 -17.24 -13.39
C LEU A 90 22.51 -16.86 -14.50
N GLU A 91 22.87 -17.01 -15.77
CA GLU A 91 21.99 -16.75 -16.91
C GLU A 91 20.71 -17.60 -16.84
N ALA A 92 20.84 -18.90 -16.53
CA ALA A 92 19.70 -19.80 -16.37
C ALA A 92 18.84 -19.44 -15.14
N LEU A 93 19.47 -19.04 -14.05
CA LEU A 93 18.79 -18.61 -12.84
C LEU A 93 17.96 -17.34 -13.07
N THR A 94 18.56 -16.33 -13.69
CA THR A 94 17.87 -15.09 -14.03
C THR A 94 16.73 -15.32 -15.01
N ALA A 95 16.90 -16.21 -16.00
CA ALA A 95 15.81 -16.59 -16.90
C ALA A 95 14.65 -17.25 -16.13
N ALA A 96 14.95 -18.20 -15.24
CA ALA A 96 13.96 -18.86 -14.41
C ALA A 96 13.23 -17.88 -13.47
N GLU A 97 13.95 -16.92 -12.88
CA GLU A 97 13.37 -15.87 -12.03
C GLU A 97 12.43 -14.96 -12.81
N ASN A 98 12.81 -14.54 -14.02
CA ASN A 98 11.97 -13.73 -14.88
C ASN A 98 10.71 -14.48 -15.33
N ASP A 99 10.83 -15.76 -15.66
CA ASP A 99 9.70 -16.60 -16.05
C ASP A 99 8.73 -16.86 -14.88
N TYR A 100 9.25 -16.94 -13.65
CA TYR A 100 8.45 -17.17 -12.44
C TYR A 100 7.88 -15.89 -11.83
N ALA A 101 8.47 -14.72 -12.11
CA ALA A 101 8.10 -13.44 -11.51
C ALA A 101 6.58 -13.14 -11.58
N PRO A 102 5.87 -13.32 -12.71
CA PRO A 102 4.44 -13.03 -12.76
C PRO A 102 3.60 -13.90 -11.79
N VAL A 103 4.00 -15.15 -11.57
CA VAL A 103 3.32 -16.05 -10.61
C VAL A 103 3.64 -15.62 -9.19
N ARG A 104 4.90 -15.27 -8.92
CA ARG A 104 5.33 -14.74 -7.63
C ARG A 104 4.54 -13.49 -7.24
N ASP A 105 4.45 -12.50 -8.14
CA ASP A 105 3.79 -11.23 -7.88
C ASP A 105 2.30 -11.42 -7.53
N VAL A 106 1.63 -12.36 -8.22
CA VAL A 106 0.23 -12.69 -7.92
C VAL A 106 0.07 -13.36 -6.55
N ILE A 107 0.97 -14.29 -6.20
CA ILE A 107 0.94 -14.96 -4.89
C ILE A 107 1.23 -13.96 -3.77
N GLU A 108 2.21 -13.08 -3.95
CA GLU A 108 2.60 -12.04 -2.98
C GLU A 108 1.47 -11.03 -2.75
N ARG A 109 0.83 -10.54 -3.82
CA ARG A 109 -0.36 -9.69 -3.69
C ARG A 109 -1.49 -10.38 -2.92
N ARG A 110 -1.70 -11.68 -3.15
CA ARG A 110 -2.73 -12.44 -2.42
C ARG A 110 -2.38 -12.65 -0.95
N TYR A 111 -1.11 -12.85 -0.61
CA TYR A 111 -0.68 -12.86 0.78
C TYR A 111 -0.94 -11.52 1.47
N ALA A 112 -0.60 -10.42 0.79
CA ALA A 112 -0.84 -9.08 1.28
C ALA A 112 -2.34 -8.80 1.52
N GLU A 113 -3.21 -9.24 0.60
CA GLU A 113 -4.67 -9.16 0.74
C GLU A 113 -5.20 -9.98 1.92
N VAL A 114 -4.69 -11.20 2.12
CA VAL A 114 -5.07 -12.05 3.25
C VAL A 114 -4.66 -11.38 4.55
N GLU A 115 -3.42 -10.90 4.64
CA GLU A 115 -2.89 -10.21 5.82
C GLU A 115 -3.71 -8.98 6.17
N ALA A 116 -4.06 -8.15 5.18
CA ALA A 116 -4.90 -6.98 5.37
C ALA A 116 -6.31 -7.31 5.90
N ARG A 117 -6.83 -8.52 5.62
CA ARG A 117 -8.15 -8.97 6.08
C ARG A 117 -8.11 -9.65 7.46
N ARG A 118 -6.94 -10.04 7.97
CA ARG A 118 -6.83 -10.70 9.27
C ARG A 118 -7.21 -9.75 10.38
N ARG A 119 -8.10 -10.21 11.27
CA ARG A 119 -8.48 -9.49 12.49
C ARG A 119 -7.44 -9.74 13.58
N VAL A 120 -6.30 -9.08 13.48
CA VAL A 120 -5.16 -9.25 14.42
C VAL A 120 -4.63 -7.92 14.94
N TRP A 121 -5.06 -6.79 14.38
CA TRP A 121 -4.55 -5.48 14.76
C TRP A 121 -5.27 -4.91 15.97
N GLY A 122 -4.52 -4.26 16.85
CA GLY A 122 -5.04 -3.51 17.99
C GLY A 122 -4.36 -2.16 18.09
N TRP A 123 -4.96 -1.24 18.84
CA TRP A 123 -4.38 0.05 19.15
C TRP A 123 -4.63 0.43 20.60
N ALA A 124 -3.77 1.26 21.16
CA ALA A 124 -3.96 1.91 22.45
C ALA A 124 -3.35 3.31 22.42
N VAL A 125 -3.95 4.24 23.13
CA VAL A 125 -3.37 5.57 23.33
C VAL A 125 -2.40 5.50 24.50
N VAL A 126 -1.14 5.85 24.26
CA VAL A 126 -0.07 5.81 25.25
C VAL A 126 0.47 7.22 25.46
N GLU A 127 0.88 7.54 26.68
CA GLU A 127 1.53 8.81 26.98
C GLU A 127 2.95 8.78 26.39
N ALA A 128 3.16 9.52 25.30
CA ALA A 128 4.51 9.77 24.81
C ALA A 128 5.20 10.80 25.71
N VAL A 129 6.49 11.04 25.49
CA VAL A 129 7.22 12.13 26.15
C VAL A 129 6.37 13.42 26.00
N PRO A 130 5.97 14.08 27.11
CA PRO A 130 5.07 15.22 27.06
C PRO A 130 5.52 16.27 26.02
N PRO A 131 4.58 16.86 25.24
CA PRO A 131 3.19 17.11 25.63
C PRO A 131 2.12 16.36 24.82
N ARG A 132 2.42 15.25 24.13
CA ARG A 132 1.46 14.60 23.22
C ARG A 132 1.25 13.13 23.55
N ASP A 133 -0.02 12.73 23.60
CA ASP A 133 -0.40 11.33 23.51
C ASP A 133 -0.13 10.82 22.10
N GLU A 134 0.33 9.57 21.97
CA GLU A 134 0.54 8.90 20.69
C GLU A 134 -0.35 7.65 20.60
N ILE A 135 -0.73 7.27 19.37
CA ILE A 135 -1.47 6.04 19.13
C ILE A 135 -0.46 4.92 18.90
N TYR A 136 -0.38 3.98 19.84
CA TYR A 136 0.44 2.78 19.72
C TYR A 136 -0.35 1.65 19.06
N VAL A 137 0.14 1.15 17.93
CA VAL A 137 -0.49 0.08 17.14
C VAL A 137 0.31 -1.20 17.28
N TYR A 138 -0.38 -2.30 17.56
CA TYR A 138 0.22 -3.61 17.82
C TYR A 138 -0.59 -4.74 17.16
N ARG A 139 -0.05 -5.96 17.21
CA ARG A 139 -0.68 -7.18 16.73
C ARG A 139 -0.98 -8.14 17.88
N HIS A 140 -2.22 -8.61 18.00
CA HIS A 140 -2.63 -9.57 19.04
C HIS A 140 -2.01 -10.96 18.86
N ASP A 141 -1.56 -11.31 17.66
CA ASP A 141 -0.90 -12.59 17.38
C ASP A 141 0.63 -12.54 17.58
N VAL A 142 1.18 -11.38 17.97
CA VAL A 142 2.58 -11.24 18.39
C VAL A 142 2.63 -11.19 19.93
N PRO A 143 3.24 -12.18 20.61
CA PRO A 143 3.25 -12.21 22.06
C PRO A 143 3.99 -11.01 22.68
N GLY A 144 3.43 -10.42 23.73
CA GLY A 144 4.10 -9.38 24.52
C GLY A 144 4.06 -7.97 23.93
N THR A 145 3.31 -7.76 22.83
CA THR A 145 3.19 -6.44 22.19
C THR A 145 2.01 -5.63 22.68
N GLU A 146 1.06 -6.23 23.40
CA GLU A 146 -0.06 -5.48 23.98
C GLU A 146 0.48 -4.56 25.10
N PRO A 147 0.25 -3.24 25.00
CA PRO A 147 0.68 -2.31 26.04
C PRO A 147 -0.11 -2.56 27.33
N ALA A 148 0.55 -2.35 28.47
CA ALA A 148 -0.09 -2.49 29.78
C ALA A 148 -1.35 -1.59 29.87
N PRO A 149 -2.41 -2.03 30.57
CA PRO A 149 -3.61 -1.22 30.74
C PRO A 149 -3.29 0.07 31.53
N GLY A 150 -3.77 1.21 31.03
CA GLY A 150 -3.55 2.53 31.61
C GLY A 150 -2.28 3.28 31.19
N PRO A 151 -1.83 3.29 29.92
CA PRO A 151 -0.59 3.96 29.55
C PRO A 151 -0.74 5.46 29.29
N SER A 152 -1.95 6.03 29.24
CA SER A 152 -2.18 7.49 29.22
C SER A 152 -3.17 7.89 30.32
N SER A 153 -2.78 8.88 31.14
CA SER A 153 -3.68 9.47 32.13
C SER A 153 -4.78 10.35 31.52
N THR A 154 -4.56 10.83 30.30
CA THR A 154 -5.45 11.78 29.61
C THR A 154 -6.49 11.02 28.77
N HIS A 155 -6.06 9.95 28.11
CA HIS A 155 -6.90 9.15 27.21
C HIS A 155 -6.63 7.65 27.39
N PRO A 156 -7.32 6.97 28.33
CA PRO A 156 -7.15 5.52 28.54
C PRO A 156 -7.90 4.70 27.48
N LEU A 157 -7.81 5.08 26.21
CA LEU A 157 -8.53 4.49 25.09
C LEU A 157 -7.72 3.35 24.49
N ARG A 158 -8.40 2.26 24.12
CA ARG A 158 -7.83 1.12 23.40
C ARG A 158 -8.88 0.42 22.55
N SER A 159 -8.44 -0.35 21.56
CA SER A 159 -9.31 -1.27 20.81
C SER A 159 -9.82 -2.38 21.72
N GLU A 160 -11.14 -2.66 21.66
CA GLU A 160 -11.76 -3.74 22.42
C GLU A 160 -11.62 -5.11 21.73
N GLU A 161 -11.62 -5.11 20.39
CA GLU A 161 -11.53 -6.32 19.58
C GLU A 161 -10.40 -6.21 18.55
N PRO A 162 -9.82 -7.34 18.12
CA PRO A 162 -8.91 -7.37 16.98
C PRO A 162 -9.57 -6.87 15.69
N LEU A 163 -8.83 -6.04 14.96
CA LEU A 163 -9.26 -5.34 13.75
C LEU A 163 -8.50 -5.85 12.52
N SER A 164 -9.15 -5.78 11.36
CA SER A 164 -8.46 -5.87 10.06
C SER A 164 -7.74 -4.56 9.74
N ALA A 165 -6.89 -4.51 8.71
CA ALA A 165 -6.21 -3.27 8.31
C ALA A 165 -7.21 -2.13 8.04
N ARG A 166 -8.31 -2.41 7.31
CA ARG A 166 -9.41 -1.45 7.10
C ARG A 166 -10.21 -1.13 8.35
N GLY A 167 -10.28 -2.05 9.31
CA GLY A 167 -10.89 -1.79 10.61
C GLY A 167 -10.04 -0.81 11.42
N LEU A 168 -8.73 -1.08 11.48
CA LEU A 168 -7.74 -0.25 12.14
C LEU A 168 -7.72 1.16 11.51
N GLU A 169 -7.67 1.29 10.19
CA GLU A 169 -7.69 2.60 9.52
C GLU A 169 -8.89 3.46 9.98
N ARG A 170 -10.09 2.87 10.02
CA ARG A 170 -11.30 3.58 10.44
C ARG A 170 -11.22 4.04 11.88
N GLU A 171 -10.68 3.22 12.77
CA GLU A 171 -10.48 3.58 14.17
C GLU A 171 -9.41 4.66 14.36
N LEU A 172 -8.28 4.56 13.67
CA LEU A 172 -7.23 5.59 13.71
C LEU A 172 -7.76 6.94 13.22
N TYR A 173 -8.55 6.94 12.15
CA TYR A 173 -9.19 8.14 11.65
C TYR A 173 -10.21 8.72 12.65
N ARG A 174 -11.00 7.86 13.31
CA ARG A 174 -11.92 8.27 14.39
C ARG A 174 -11.17 8.92 15.56
N LEU A 175 -9.99 8.41 15.92
CA LEU A 175 -9.15 9.01 16.96
C LEU A 175 -8.62 10.38 16.56
N GLY A 176 -8.20 10.55 15.30
CA GLY A 176 -7.81 11.84 14.75
C GLY A 176 -8.96 12.86 14.77
N ASP A 177 -10.15 12.46 14.36
CA ASP A 177 -11.33 13.33 14.26
C ASP A 177 -11.90 13.74 15.64
N VAL A 178 -12.05 12.78 16.55
CA VAL A 178 -12.70 13.00 17.86
C VAL A 178 -11.73 13.54 18.91
N HIS A 179 -10.49 13.08 18.89
CA HIS A 179 -9.50 13.38 19.94
C HIS A 179 -8.30 14.20 19.45
N GLY A 180 -8.20 14.49 18.15
CA GLY A 180 -7.07 15.23 17.60
C GLY A 180 -5.76 14.44 17.60
N LEU A 181 -5.81 13.12 17.74
CA LEU A 181 -4.63 12.25 17.80
C LEU A 181 -4.15 11.91 16.39
N THR A 182 -3.01 12.46 15.99
CA THR A 182 -2.44 12.27 14.64
C THR A 182 -1.22 11.38 14.61
N ASP A 183 -0.49 11.29 15.72
CA ASP A 183 0.81 10.62 15.79
C ASP A 183 0.62 9.12 16.04
N VAL A 184 1.13 8.28 15.13
CA VAL A 184 1.00 6.81 15.19
C VAL A 184 2.37 6.17 15.34
N ARG A 185 2.52 5.36 16.39
CA ARG A 185 3.68 4.50 16.60
C ARG A 185 3.29 3.04 16.38
N TRP A 186 3.96 2.38 15.45
CA TRP A 186 3.81 0.95 15.24
C TRP A 186 4.78 0.17 16.11
N GLU A 187 4.33 -0.96 16.64
CA GLU A 187 5.20 -1.92 17.30
C GLU A 187 6.13 -2.60 16.29
N ASP A 188 7.41 -2.72 16.64
CA ASP A 188 8.45 -3.18 15.71
C ASP A 188 8.18 -4.61 15.22
N GLY A 189 7.87 -5.55 16.13
CA GLY A 189 7.54 -6.93 15.81
C GLY A 189 6.31 -7.08 14.91
N ALA A 190 5.31 -6.21 15.05
CA ALA A 190 4.12 -6.17 14.21
C ALA A 190 4.48 -5.76 12.79
N THR A 191 5.34 -4.75 12.63
CA THR A 191 5.84 -4.34 11.30
C THR A 191 6.74 -5.41 10.68
N GLU A 192 7.61 -6.05 11.48
CA GLU A 192 8.46 -7.15 11.03
C GLU A 192 7.62 -8.35 10.56
N ARG A 193 6.54 -8.69 11.25
CA ARG A 193 5.65 -9.77 10.81
C ARG A 193 4.99 -9.51 9.46
N VAL A 194 4.52 -8.29 9.21
CA VAL A 194 4.00 -7.95 7.88
C VAL A 194 5.09 -8.05 6.83
N ARG A 195 6.33 -7.61 7.11
CA ARG A 195 7.45 -7.77 6.17
C ARG A 195 7.77 -9.24 5.91
N ASP A 196 7.80 -10.08 6.94
CA ASP A 196 8.05 -11.51 6.79
C ASP A 196 6.97 -12.20 5.93
N GLU A 197 5.70 -11.88 6.21
CA GLU A 197 4.52 -12.50 5.62
C GLU A 197 4.19 -11.95 4.21
N CYS A 198 4.42 -10.66 3.96
CA CYS A 198 3.99 -9.96 2.74
C CYS A 198 5.13 -9.45 1.85
N ALA A 199 6.35 -9.26 2.36
CA ALA A 199 7.43 -8.64 1.60
C ALA A 199 8.44 -9.64 1.03
N LEU A 200 8.97 -9.33 -0.15
CA LEU A 200 10.28 -9.81 -0.57
C LEU A 200 11.33 -9.33 0.47
N PRO A 201 12.28 -10.16 0.90
CA PRO A 201 13.18 -9.87 2.04
C PRO A 201 14.02 -8.58 1.97
N ASP A 202 14.05 -7.86 0.84
CA ASP A 202 15.05 -6.83 0.55
C ASP A 202 14.47 -5.47 0.13
N GLU A 203 13.18 -5.19 0.34
CA GLU A 203 12.56 -3.90 -0.01
C GLU A 203 12.35 -2.98 1.22
N PRO A 204 13.24 -1.99 1.45
CA PRO A 204 12.99 -0.95 2.43
C PRO A 204 11.76 -0.15 2.02
N GLY A 205 10.73 -0.15 2.87
CA GLY A 205 9.44 0.50 2.60
C GLY A 205 8.28 -0.45 2.32
N ALA A 206 8.51 -1.77 2.30
CA ALA A 206 7.44 -2.74 2.05
C ALA A 206 6.23 -2.62 2.99
N PHE A 207 6.45 -2.25 4.26
CA PHE A 207 5.35 -2.01 5.19
C PHE A 207 4.52 -0.76 4.85
N GLU A 208 5.18 0.34 4.47
CA GLU A 208 4.51 1.59 4.07
C GLU A 208 3.71 1.36 2.78
N ALA A 209 4.33 0.71 1.78
CA ALA A 209 3.67 0.35 0.54
C ALA A 209 2.44 -0.54 0.80
N TRP A 210 2.58 -1.56 1.65
CA TRP A 210 1.47 -2.42 2.06
C TRP A 210 0.35 -1.61 2.74
N TRP A 211 0.69 -0.78 3.73
CA TRP A 211 -0.32 0.00 4.45
C TRP A 211 -1.05 0.97 3.51
N SER A 212 -0.33 1.69 2.65
CA SER A 212 -0.92 2.59 1.66
C SER A 212 -1.79 1.86 0.62
N GLU A 213 -1.45 0.62 0.24
CA GLU A 213 -2.25 -0.19 -0.69
C GLU A 213 -3.61 -0.61 -0.10
N PHE A 214 -3.64 -0.93 1.20
CA PHE A 214 -4.84 -1.48 1.86
C PHE A 214 -5.67 -0.46 2.64
N THR A 215 -5.22 0.80 2.69
CA THR A 215 -5.97 1.92 3.26
C THR A 215 -6.69 2.72 2.17
N GLU A 216 -7.89 3.22 2.49
CA GLU A 216 -8.74 3.93 1.53
C GLU A 216 -8.38 5.42 1.43
N ARG A 217 -7.84 6.02 2.50
CA ARG A 217 -7.62 7.48 2.60
C ARG A 217 -6.27 7.98 2.09
N GLY A 218 -5.49 7.12 1.42
CA GLY A 218 -4.23 7.53 0.79
C GLY A 218 -3.20 8.07 1.79
N TRP A 219 -2.89 7.28 2.81
CA TRP A 219 -1.92 7.64 3.84
C TRP A 219 -0.56 7.99 3.22
N ARG A 220 -0.04 9.19 3.52
CA ARG A 220 1.29 9.64 3.07
C ARG A 220 2.42 8.98 3.85
N SER A 221 2.13 8.60 5.09
CA SER A 221 3.00 7.81 5.96
C SER A 221 2.13 7.05 6.95
N SER A 222 2.50 5.81 7.28
CA SER A 222 1.86 5.02 8.33
C SER A 222 1.93 5.67 9.72
N ARG A 223 2.81 6.66 9.91
CA ARG A 223 3.04 7.34 11.20
C ARG A 223 2.12 8.52 11.47
N GLU A 224 1.33 8.95 10.48
CA GLU A 224 0.51 10.15 10.59
C GLU A 224 -0.90 9.87 10.06
N VAL A 225 -1.90 10.03 10.92
CA VAL A 225 -3.31 9.96 10.52
C VAL A 225 -3.60 11.11 9.55
N PRO A 226 -4.13 10.85 8.34
CA PRO A 226 -4.52 11.90 7.42
C PRO A 226 -5.54 12.82 8.07
N LEU A 227 -5.27 14.13 8.05
CA LEU A 227 -6.23 15.12 8.50
C LEU A 227 -7.49 15.09 7.60
N PRO A 228 -8.69 15.32 8.15
CA PRO A 228 -9.88 15.50 7.32
C PRO A 228 -9.65 16.60 6.29
N ASP A 229 -10.10 16.37 5.05
CA ASP A 229 -10.10 17.42 4.04
C ASP A 229 -10.79 18.66 4.62
N ALA A 230 -10.10 19.80 4.58
CA ALA A 230 -10.70 21.06 5.03
C ALA A 230 -12.00 21.25 4.23
N PRO A 231 -13.12 21.62 4.90
CA PRO A 231 -14.37 21.85 4.19
C PRO A 231 -14.11 22.86 3.08
N PRO A 232 -14.71 22.68 1.89
CA PRO A 232 -14.52 23.61 0.78
C PRO A 232 -14.80 25.02 1.29
N PRO A 233 -13.97 26.02 0.92
CA PRO A 233 -14.15 27.37 1.39
C PRO A 233 -15.60 27.77 1.13
N ARG A 234 -16.29 28.21 2.19
CA ARG A 234 -17.67 28.69 2.04
C ARG A 234 -17.64 29.74 0.93
N PRO A 235 -18.54 29.67 -0.06
CA PRO A 235 -18.63 30.73 -1.06
C PRO A 235 -18.78 32.04 -0.29
N SER A 236 -17.82 32.95 -0.49
CA SER A 236 -17.87 34.27 0.12
C SER A 236 -19.25 34.85 -0.11
N PRO A 237 -19.91 35.46 0.91
CA PRO A 237 -21.16 36.15 0.68
C PRO A 237 -20.93 37.11 -0.49
N ALA A 238 -21.74 36.95 -1.55
CA ALA A 238 -21.69 37.85 -2.68
C ALA A 238 -21.76 39.28 -2.14
N PRO A 239 -20.92 40.21 -2.63
CA PRO A 239 -21.01 41.59 -2.19
C PRO A 239 -22.45 42.05 -2.41
N ASP A 240 -23.12 42.39 -1.31
CA ASP A 240 -24.40 43.08 -1.31
C ASP A 240 -24.22 44.26 -2.27
N SER A 241 -24.82 44.12 -3.46
CA SER A 241 -24.96 45.22 -4.40
C SER A 241 -26.00 46.16 -3.80
N GLY A 242 -25.55 46.91 -2.80
CA GLY A 242 -26.27 48.03 -2.24
C GLY A 242 -26.49 49.05 -3.35
N GLY A 243 -27.74 49.22 -3.76
CA GLY A 243 -28.12 50.28 -4.69
C GLY A 243 -29.62 50.29 -4.92
N GLY A 244 -30.36 51.13 -4.19
CA GLY A 244 -31.80 51.18 -4.38
C GLY A 244 -32.62 52.29 -3.74
N THR A 245 -32.08 53.50 -3.49
CA THR A 245 -32.91 54.69 -3.22
C THR A 245 -32.49 55.88 -4.08
N ARG A 246 -33.29 56.14 -5.13
CA ARG A 246 -33.73 57.45 -5.68
C ARG A 246 -34.29 57.20 -7.08
N ALA A 247 -35.60 57.32 -7.28
CA ALA A 247 -36.32 58.57 -7.56
C ALA A 247 -35.70 59.35 -8.73
N GLY A 248 -36.44 59.43 -9.85
CA GLY A 248 -36.14 60.40 -10.92
C GLY A 248 -36.26 59.85 -12.34
N ARG A 249 -37.49 59.62 -12.80
CA ARG A 249 -37.82 59.41 -14.22
C ARG A 249 -38.19 60.77 -14.82
N ARG A 250 -37.63 61.08 -16.00
CA ARG A 250 -38.15 61.91 -17.13
C ARG A 250 -37.30 63.12 -17.54
N HIS A 251 -37.37 63.37 -18.86
CA HIS A 251 -36.75 64.40 -19.73
C HIS A 251 -35.37 64.02 -20.28
N ARG A 252 -35.20 63.59 -21.54
CA ARG A 252 -35.58 64.13 -22.87
C ARG A 252 -34.67 65.31 -23.28
N GLY A 253 -33.74 65.05 -24.20
CA GLY A 253 -32.98 66.08 -24.94
C GLY A 253 -31.64 65.54 -25.46
N PRO A 254 -31.14 66.05 -26.60
CA PRO A 254 -30.83 65.17 -27.75
C PRO A 254 -29.36 65.21 -28.19
N GLU A 255 -29.08 64.38 -29.20
CA GLU A 255 -28.06 64.57 -30.27
C GLU A 255 -26.64 64.93 -29.86
N ARG A 256 -25.70 64.04 -30.21
CA ARG A 256 -24.55 64.40 -31.05
C ARG A 256 -23.78 63.15 -31.48
N ASP A 257 -23.72 62.99 -32.79
CA ASP A 257 -22.70 62.25 -33.52
C ASP A 257 -21.31 62.74 -33.10
N TYR A 258 -20.34 61.81 -32.97
CA TYR A 258 -18.94 62.05 -33.31
C TYR A 258 -18.21 60.70 -33.43
N ASP A 259 -17.89 60.33 -34.66
CA ASP A 259 -16.78 59.42 -34.97
C ASP A 259 -15.47 60.04 -34.51
N GLY A 260 -14.63 59.27 -33.82
CA GLY A 260 -13.37 59.74 -33.26
C GLY A 260 -12.37 58.61 -33.04
N VAL A 261 -11.36 58.60 -33.91
CA VAL A 261 -10.21 57.68 -33.98
C VAL A 261 -9.10 58.15 -33.03
N GLY A 262 -8.27 57.22 -32.52
CA GLY A 262 -6.97 57.49 -31.88
C GLY A 262 -6.91 57.05 -30.41
N GLU A 263 -6.21 55.97 -30.05
CA GLU A 263 -4.76 55.84 -29.79
C GLU A 263 -4.40 56.03 -28.30
N GLY A 264 -3.62 55.09 -27.74
CA GLY A 264 -2.65 55.43 -26.69
C GLY A 264 -2.54 54.54 -25.43
N HIS A 265 -1.68 53.53 -25.54
CA HIS A 265 -0.58 53.17 -24.61
C HIS A 265 -0.77 52.51 -23.22
N GLY A 266 0.02 51.44 -23.05
CA GLY A 266 0.77 51.08 -21.82
C GLY A 266 0.32 49.75 -21.19
N GLY A 267 1.13 48.74 -20.90
CA GLY A 267 2.58 48.55 -20.99
C GLY A 267 3.01 47.37 -20.10
N TYR A 268 3.81 46.46 -20.68
CA TYR A 268 4.98 45.72 -20.16
C TYR A 268 4.99 44.82 -18.89
N GLY A 269 5.61 43.64 -19.11
CA GLY A 269 6.36 42.79 -18.16
C GLY A 269 5.89 41.32 -18.17
N GLY A 270 6.51 40.29 -18.77
CA GLY A 270 7.92 40.03 -19.10
C GLY A 270 8.73 39.77 -17.83
N GLY A 271 9.29 38.60 -17.50
CA GLY A 271 9.45 37.28 -18.09
C GLY A 271 10.60 36.55 -17.35
N PHE A 272 10.82 35.26 -17.68
CA PHE A 272 12.10 34.51 -17.52
C PHE A 272 12.58 34.14 -16.09
N PHE A 273 13.26 33.03 -15.75
CA PHE A 273 14.07 31.94 -16.37
C PHE A 273 13.91 30.69 -15.43
N GLY A 274 14.09 29.40 -15.77
CA GLY A 274 14.87 28.75 -16.81
C GLY A 274 16.30 28.45 -16.34
N GLY A 275 16.59 27.26 -15.80
CA GLY A 275 17.95 26.88 -15.42
C GLY A 275 18.10 25.38 -15.23
N TYR A 276 18.97 24.79 -16.06
CA TYR A 276 19.50 23.42 -16.00
C TYR A 276 20.47 23.23 -14.83
#